data_AF-A0A836UTD5-F1
#
_entry.id   AF-A0A836UTD5-F1
#
_cell.length_a   1.000
_cell.length_b   1.000
_cell.length_c   1.000
_cell.angle_alpha   90.00
_cell.angle_beta   90.00
_cell.angle_gamma   90.00
#
_symmetry.space_group_name_H-M   'P 1'
#
loop_
_entity.id
_entity.type
_entity.pdbx_description
1 polymer ?
#
loop_
_entity_poly.entity_id
_entity_poly.type
_entity_poly.pdbx_seq_one_letter_code
_entity_poly.pdbx_strand_id
1 'polypeptide(L)'
;MKEKQTLWLVVHTHWEGAVFKTRDEYLEDGFRIILNGLNLLEQHPSYRFVLDQVYDDSLTSFRFSKRLVDEIIDRKFESILAKIDTQGAGIPVVVFNGQGWSRTDVAEIAVAFSEPGIVDVNLQGPDGEEVAVQITAPQRFDDGGLRQAKLVFVAEDIPALGYAVYHVLPQQSLRASGQVAGRAGTEHWSKAWSSGTSHRDSSSVENEFYRATFNCWTGEMTSLYVKDGGWEALSGPANVIAREHDGGDFWELYGNLDGARNIAMSRTHAVPTRETGAQLSNQFVGAGNVVEGPVFAEFNSAQPFGSGSLSTRVRVYNGIRRVEIRTTINNEDRFVRYRAVFPTACEKGTNTHEIPFGAIERAEGIEFPAQRWVDCGDEQRGVALLNRGLPGNNAVDGTLLLSLMRSARINSYAYQGGYEPGAGSDSGLMEGRQLSFDYALMPHGESWREAQVYRAGYEFNEPLLVRKAEAHAGVLRKRWGLLELSQANVVVSALKVGAEGATVFRVYEAAGKGAAGLQIKLNAEVESAAIINLVEDVDGSLEVEDNSIQIDLAPFEIKTLALRLRVETA
;
A
#
# COMPACT_ATOMS: atom_id res chain seq x y z
N MET A 1 -25.91 55.21 21.13
CA MET A 1 -24.81 54.36 21.63
C MET A 1 -24.26 53.61 20.44
N LYS A 2 -22.97 53.80 20.09
CA LYS A 2 -22.35 53.10 18.96
C LYS A 2 -22.15 51.63 19.35
N GLU A 3 -22.66 50.71 18.53
CA GLU A 3 -22.34 49.29 18.63
C GLU A 3 -20.82 49.12 18.58
N LYS A 4 -20.26 48.47 19.60
CA LYS A 4 -18.87 48.04 19.56
C LYS A 4 -18.79 46.91 18.54
N GLN A 5 -17.98 47.09 17.49
CA GLN A 5 -17.58 45.97 16.64
C GLN A 5 -16.74 45.01 17.48
N THR A 6 -17.24 43.78 17.63
CA THR A 6 -16.51 42.69 18.28
C THR A 6 -15.49 42.13 17.28
N LEU A 7 -14.21 42.22 17.62
CA LEU A 7 -13.13 41.56 16.91
C LEU A 7 -12.97 40.15 17.49
N TRP A 8 -13.10 39.12 16.65
CA TRP A 8 -12.86 37.73 17.03
C TRP A 8 -11.48 37.30 16.53
N LEU A 9 -10.61 36.91 17.47
CA LEU A 9 -9.30 36.34 17.15
C LEU A 9 -9.45 34.81 17.13
N VAL A 10 -9.36 34.20 15.94
CA VAL A 10 -9.40 32.75 15.77
C VAL A 10 -7.97 32.25 15.64
N VAL A 11 -7.49 31.48 16.62
CA VAL A 11 -6.18 30.84 16.55
C VAL A 11 -6.33 29.53 15.78
N HIS A 12 -5.60 29.37 14.67
CA HIS A 12 -5.65 28.16 13.85
C HIS A 12 -4.68 27.10 14.38
N THR A 13 -5.02 25.83 14.23
CA THR A 13 -4.07 24.71 14.16
C THR A 13 -4.20 24.10 12.77
N HIS A 14 -3.07 23.78 12.13
CA HIS A 14 -3.04 23.28 10.75
C HIS A 14 -3.60 21.84 10.73
N TRP A 15 -4.90 21.71 10.46
CA TRP A 15 -5.59 20.44 10.22
C TRP A 15 -6.04 20.42 8.76
N GLU A 16 -5.36 19.65 7.91
CA GLU A 16 -5.72 19.49 6.48
C GLU A 16 -6.97 18.61 6.26
N GLY A 17 -7.71 18.25 7.31
CA GLY A 17 -9.01 17.56 7.24
C GLY A 17 -10.23 18.50 7.14
N ALA A 18 -10.04 19.82 7.04
CA ALA A 18 -11.09 20.83 7.16
C ALA A 18 -12.07 20.92 5.96
N VAL A 19 -11.91 20.10 4.92
CA VAL A 19 -12.75 20.17 3.70
C VAL A 19 -14.09 19.43 3.80
N PHE A 20 -14.39 18.74 4.90
CA PHE A 20 -15.61 17.93 5.06
C PHE A 20 -16.57 18.39 6.16
N LYS A 21 -16.32 19.54 6.80
CA LYS A 21 -17.14 20.04 7.91
C LYS A 21 -17.74 21.40 7.56
N THR A 22 -19.00 21.59 7.90
CA THR A 22 -19.63 22.90 7.89
C THR A 22 -18.99 23.82 8.93
N ARG A 23 -19.15 25.13 8.76
CA ARG A 23 -18.67 26.13 9.73
C ARG A 23 -19.15 25.84 11.15
N ASP A 24 -20.39 25.41 11.30
CA ASP A 24 -21.03 25.24 12.61
C ASP A 24 -20.51 23.96 13.31
N GLU A 25 -20.28 22.87 12.57
CA GLU A 25 -19.60 21.66 13.07
C GLU A 25 -18.16 21.96 13.53
N TYR A 26 -17.47 22.83 12.79
CA TYR A 26 -16.11 23.25 13.13
C TYR A 26 -16.08 24.08 14.43
N LEU A 27 -17.08 24.94 14.62
CA LEU A 27 -17.23 25.71 15.86
C LEU A 27 -17.51 24.79 17.04
N GLU A 28 -18.41 23.81 16.89
CA GLU A 28 -18.75 22.86 17.96
C GLU A 28 -17.53 22.02 18.38
N ASP A 29 -16.76 21.50 17.41
CA ASP A 29 -15.52 20.79 17.69
C ASP A 29 -14.46 21.68 18.34
N GLY A 30 -14.30 22.90 17.83
CA GLY A 30 -13.37 23.90 18.40
C GLY A 30 -13.72 24.22 19.86
N PHE A 31 -15.01 24.42 20.17
CA PHE A 31 -15.47 24.67 21.53
C PHE A 31 -15.16 23.50 22.46
N ARG A 32 -15.38 22.26 22.02
CA ARG A 32 -15.06 21.07 22.81
C ARG A 32 -13.55 20.97 23.10
N ILE A 33 -12.70 21.21 22.11
CA ILE A 33 -11.24 21.19 22.28
C ILE A 33 -10.79 22.27 23.25
N ILE A 34 -11.34 23.49 23.13
CA ILE A 34 -11.06 24.61 24.02
C ILE A 34 -11.50 24.29 25.45
N LEU A 35 -12.72 23.79 25.65
CA LEU A 35 -13.23 23.44 26.98
C LEU A 35 -12.43 22.31 27.63
N ASN A 36 -12.01 21.30 26.85
CA ASN A 36 -11.12 20.26 27.35
C ASN A 36 -9.75 20.83 27.75
N GLY A 37 -9.15 21.70 26.92
CA GLY A 37 -7.90 22.36 27.24
C GLY A 37 -7.99 23.21 28.51
N LEU A 38 -9.09 23.94 28.68
CA LEU A 38 -9.36 24.73 29.89
C LEU A 38 -9.52 23.85 31.13
N ASN A 39 -10.29 22.76 31.04
CA ASN A 39 -10.45 21.81 32.15
C ASN A 39 -9.12 21.14 32.53
N LEU A 40 -8.29 20.79 31.55
CA LEU A 40 -6.95 20.23 31.80
C LEU A 40 -6.01 21.25 32.45
N LEU A 41 -6.07 22.52 32.05
CA LEU A 41 -5.33 23.61 32.70
C LEU A 41 -5.79 23.84 34.15
N GLU A 42 -7.09 23.69 34.44
CA GLU A 42 -7.63 23.78 35.81
C GLU A 42 -7.17 22.62 36.70
N GLN A 43 -7.22 21.39 36.17
CA GLN A 43 -6.84 20.18 36.93
C GLN A 43 -5.33 20.00 37.06
N HIS A 44 -4.58 20.46 36.06
CA HIS A 44 -3.14 20.37 35.99
C HIS A 44 -2.57 21.75 35.64
N PRO A 45 -2.28 22.61 36.64
CA PRO A 45 -1.77 23.97 36.40
C PRO A 45 -0.43 24.05 35.63
N SER A 46 0.28 22.92 35.54
CA SER A 46 1.48 22.74 34.73
C SER A 46 1.21 22.24 33.30
N TYR A 47 -0.05 22.03 32.92
CA TYR A 47 -0.46 21.60 31.59
C TYR A 47 -0.02 22.63 30.56
N ARG A 48 0.66 22.15 29.52
CA ARG A 48 1.07 22.93 28.36
C ARG A 48 0.47 22.26 27.14
N PHE A 49 0.10 23.05 26.13
CA PHE A 49 -0.22 22.50 24.81
C PHE A 49 1.09 22.01 24.17
N VAL A 50 1.44 20.76 24.41
CA VAL A 50 2.65 20.16 23.83
C VAL A 50 2.30 19.62 22.45
N LEU A 51 3.21 19.81 21.48
CA LEU A 51 3.07 19.27 20.12
C LEU A 51 2.87 17.74 20.11
N ASP A 52 3.44 17.03 21.09
CA ASP A 52 3.31 15.58 21.23
C ASP A 52 1.86 15.12 21.40
N GLN A 53 1.08 15.84 22.21
CA GLN A 53 -0.33 15.49 22.44
C GLN A 53 -1.14 15.58 21.15
N VAL A 54 -0.81 16.53 20.26
CA VAL A 54 -1.49 16.67 18.96
C VAL A 54 -1.28 15.42 18.10
N TYR A 55 -0.09 14.82 18.12
CA TYR A 55 0.17 13.56 17.40
C TYR A 55 -0.60 12.39 18.02
N ASP A 56 -0.62 12.27 19.35
CA ASP A 56 -1.37 11.22 20.04
C ASP A 56 -2.89 11.33 19.81
N ASP A 57 -3.44 12.55 19.84
CA ASP A 57 -4.84 12.84 19.54
C ASP A 57 -5.18 12.55 18.07
N SER A 58 -4.26 12.88 17.16
CA SER A 58 -4.40 12.58 15.73
C SER A 58 -4.41 11.07 15.50
N LEU A 59 -3.46 10.33 16.10
CA LEU A 59 -3.42 8.87 16.02
C LEU A 59 -4.67 8.23 16.63
N THR A 60 -5.19 8.77 17.73
CA THR A 60 -6.43 8.32 18.35
C THR A 60 -7.62 8.54 17.42
N SER A 61 -7.69 9.70 16.77
CA SER A 61 -8.72 10.03 15.77
C SER A 61 -8.64 9.12 14.55
N PHE A 62 -7.44 8.86 14.02
CA PHE A 62 -7.23 7.90 12.93
C PHE A 62 -7.69 6.49 13.31
N ARG A 63 -7.33 6.00 14.50
CA ARG A 63 -7.77 4.68 15.00
C ARG A 63 -9.29 4.63 15.17
N PHE A 64 -9.92 5.69 15.67
CA PHE A 64 -11.37 5.79 15.79
C PHE A 64 -12.05 5.72 14.42
N SER A 65 -11.65 6.57 13.49
CA SER A 65 -12.20 6.60 12.13
C SER A 65 -12.01 5.29 11.41
N LYS A 66 -10.81 4.69 11.51
CA LYS A 66 -10.53 3.38 10.91
C LYS A 66 -11.46 2.29 11.45
N ARG A 67 -11.62 2.20 12.77
CA ARG A 67 -12.52 1.22 13.39
C ARG A 67 -13.97 1.40 12.93
N LEU A 68 -14.46 2.64 12.87
CA LEU A 68 -15.82 2.92 12.40
C LEU A 68 -16.01 2.51 10.94
N VAL A 69 -15.03 2.82 10.08
CA VAL A 69 -15.04 2.43 8.67
C VAL A 69 -14.96 0.91 8.52
N ASP A 70 -14.08 0.24 9.26
CA ASP A 70 -13.95 -1.22 9.26
C ASP A 70 -15.29 -1.89 9.67
N GLU A 71 -15.98 -1.37 10.69
CA GLU A 71 -17.32 -1.87 11.10
C GLU A 71 -18.39 -1.65 10.02
N ILE A 72 -18.38 -0.50 9.34
CA ILE A 72 -19.30 -0.22 8.23
C ILE A 72 -19.02 -1.16 7.06
N ILE A 73 -17.75 -1.33 6.69
CA ILE A 73 -17.31 -2.24 5.63
C ILE A 73 -17.76 -3.65 5.97
N ASP A 74 -17.43 -4.18 7.15
CA ASP A 74 -17.77 -5.55 7.51
C ASP A 74 -19.29 -5.77 7.47
N ARG A 75 -20.11 -4.88 8.03
CA ARG A 75 -21.58 -5.00 7.93
C ARG A 75 -22.10 -4.99 6.49
N LYS A 76 -21.52 -4.16 5.62
CA LYS A 76 -21.96 -4.07 4.21
C LYS A 76 -21.50 -5.29 3.41
N PHE A 77 -20.30 -5.79 3.67
CA PHE A 77 -19.80 -7.01 3.04
C PHE A 77 -20.61 -8.23 3.48
N GLU A 78 -20.99 -8.36 4.75
CA GLU A 78 -21.88 -9.44 5.21
C GLU A 78 -23.22 -9.46 4.43
N SER A 79 -23.79 -8.29 4.14
CA SER A 79 -25.01 -8.20 3.32
C SER A 79 -24.81 -8.65 1.87
N ILE A 80 -23.60 -8.54 1.32
CA ILE A 80 -23.27 -9.01 -0.02
C ILE A 80 -22.98 -10.51 0.04
N LEU A 81 -22.13 -10.95 0.97
CA LEU A 81 -21.76 -12.35 1.21
C LEU A 81 -22.99 -13.24 1.35
N ALA A 82 -23.98 -12.84 2.14
CA ALA A 82 -25.23 -13.58 2.34
C ALA A 82 -26.05 -13.81 1.05
N LYS A 83 -25.76 -13.09 -0.03
CA LYS A 83 -26.43 -13.25 -1.33
C LYS A 83 -25.60 -14.05 -2.35
N ILE A 84 -24.32 -14.29 -2.09
CA ILE A 84 -23.43 -15.04 -2.98
C ILE A 84 -23.69 -16.53 -2.81
N ASP A 85 -23.79 -17.27 -3.91
CA ASP A 85 -23.74 -18.72 -3.85
C ASP A 85 -22.34 -19.18 -3.42
N THR A 86 -22.22 -19.67 -2.19
CA THR A 86 -20.97 -20.14 -1.59
C THR A 86 -20.94 -21.67 -1.45
N GLN A 87 -21.91 -22.39 -2.03
CA GLN A 87 -21.97 -23.84 -1.93
C GLN A 87 -20.71 -24.49 -2.54
N GLY A 88 -20.19 -25.50 -1.85
CA GLY A 88 -19.00 -26.24 -2.25
C GLY A 88 -18.45 -27.06 -1.08
N ALA A 89 -17.38 -27.82 -1.32
CA ALA A 89 -16.69 -28.53 -0.26
C ALA A 89 -15.80 -27.58 0.55
N GLY A 90 -15.57 -27.87 1.83
CA GLY A 90 -14.67 -27.08 2.68
C GLY A 90 -15.19 -25.70 3.08
N ILE A 91 -14.27 -24.78 3.35
CA ILE A 91 -14.56 -23.43 3.87
C ILE A 91 -14.59 -22.43 2.71
N PRO A 92 -15.74 -21.81 2.40
CA PRO A 92 -15.81 -20.75 1.40
C PRO A 92 -15.01 -19.52 1.79
N VAL A 93 -14.25 -19.00 0.83
CA VAL A 93 -13.45 -17.78 0.93
C VAL A 93 -13.80 -16.91 -0.26
N VAL A 94 -14.31 -15.70 -0.01
CA VAL A 94 -14.66 -14.74 -1.06
C VAL A 94 -13.57 -13.68 -1.15
N VAL A 95 -13.04 -13.50 -2.34
CA VAL A 95 -11.98 -12.52 -2.66
C VAL A 95 -12.60 -11.39 -3.46
N PHE A 96 -12.53 -10.17 -2.94
CA PHE A 96 -13.10 -8.97 -3.55
C PHE A 96 -12.02 -8.05 -4.12
N ASN A 97 -12.34 -7.45 -5.26
CA ASN A 97 -11.54 -6.45 -5.93
C ASN A 97 -12.27 -5.09 -5.91
N GLY A 98 -11.65 -4.10 -5.26
CA GLY A 98 -12.17 -2.73 -5.19
C GLY A 98 -11.79 -1.85 -6.38
N GLN A 99 -10.95 -2.34 -7.31
CA GLN A 99 -10.47 -1.56 -8.46
C GLN A 99 -11.43 -1.62 -9.65
N GLY A 100 -11.34 -0.62 -10.52
CA GLY A 100 -12.13 -0.49 -11.74
C GLY A 100 -11.71 -1.38 -12.92
N TRP A 101 -10.80 -2.34 -12.69
CA TRP A 101 -10.33 -3.31 -13.70
C TRP A 101 -10.20 -4.70 -13.07
N SER A 102 -10.26 -5.75 -13.90
CA SER A 102 -9.94 -7.11 -13.46
C SER A 102 -8.46 -7.20 -13.09
N ARG A 103 -8.12 -7.89 -12.01
CA ARG A 103 -6.72 -8.04 -11.59
C ARG A 103 -6.43 -9.41 -10.99
N THR A 104 -5.17 -9.82 -11.14
CA THR A 104 -4.57 -10.97 -10.47
C THR A 104 -3.65 -10.46 -9.38
N ASP A 105 -3.89 -10.84 -8.13
CA ASP A 105 -3.09 -10.33 -7.01
C ASP A 105 -3.08 -11.29 -5.81
N VAL A 106 -2.22 -11.01 -4.82
CA VAL A 106 -2.08 -11.81 -3.61
C VAL A 106 -3.33 -11.69 -2.74
N ALA A 107 -3.85 -12.85 -2.34
CA ALA A 107 -4.90 -12.98 -1.35
C ALA A 107 -4.35 -13.69 -0.11
N GLU A 108 -4.72 -13.18 1.07
CA GLU A 108 -4.29 -13.72 2.35
C GLU A 108 -5.48 -13.91 3.29
N ILE A 109 -5.59 -15.08 3.92
CA ILE A 109 -6.67 -15.37 4.86
C ILE A 109 -6.20 -16.20 6.05
N ALA A 110 -6.68 -15.84 7.25
CA ALA A 110 -6.46 -16.64 8.46
C ALA A 110 -7.53 -17.73 8.60
N VAL A 111 -7.08 -18.97 8.68
CA VAL A 111 -7.90 -20.15 8.94
C VAL A 111 -7.58 -20.72 10.32
N ALA A 112 -8.60 -21.28 10.96
CA ALA A 112 -8.46 -21.98 12.22
C ALA A 112 -9.30 -23.25 12.15
N PHE A 113 -8.76 -24.35 12.68
CA PHE A 113 -9.42 -25.64 12.69
C PHE A 113 -9.60 -26.10 14.13
N SER A 114 -10.82 -26.49 14.46
CA SER A 114 -11.15 -27.06 15.77
C SER A 114 -10.90 -28.57 15.81
N GLU A 115 -10.84 -29.22 14.64
CA GLU A 115 -10.66 -30.66 14.53
C GLU A 115 -9.17 -31.03 14.47
N PRO A 116 -8.71 -32.00 15.30
CA PRO A 116 -7.37 -32.55 15.21
C PRO A 116 -7.15 -33.34 13.91
N GLY A 117 -5.89 -33.57 13.53
CA GLY A 117 -5.53 -34.39 12.37
C GLY A 117 -5.55 -33.73 10.98
N ILE A 118 -5.96 -32.46 10.88
CA ILE A 118 -5.78 -31.65 9.65
C ILE A 118 -4.31 -31.27 9.54
N VAL A 119 -3.57 -31.80 8.58
CA VAL A 119 -2.12 -31.56 8.47
C VAL A 119 -1.77 -30.51 7.42
N ASP A 120 -2.66 -30.33 6.44
CA ASP A 120 -2.49 -29.47 5.28
C ASP A 120 -3.83 -28.95 4.74
N VAL A 121 -3.80 -28.08 3.73
CA VAL A 121 -4.98 -27.57 3.03
C VAL A 121 -4.76 -27.54 1.52
N ASN A 122 -5.82 -27.85 0.74
CA ASN A 122 -5.87 -27.52 -0.67
C ASN A 122 -6.78 -26.30 -0.88
N LEU A 123 -6.62 -25.61 -2.00
CA LEU A 123 -7.48 -24.50 -2.39
C LEU A 123 -8.10 -24.81 -3.75
N GLN A 124 -9.41 -24.69 -3.84
CA GLN A 124 -10.15 -24.77 -5.08
C GLN A 124 -10.59 -23.36 -5.50
N GLY A 125 -10.39 -23.03 -6.77
CA GLY A 125 -10.79 -21.77 -7.37
C GLY A 125 -12.26 -21.75 -7.80
N PRO A 126 -12.74 -20.59 -8.26
CA PRO A 126 -14.14 -20.36 -8.62
C PRO A 126 -14.67 -21.25 -9.76
N ASP A 127 -13.79 -21.74 -10.64
CA ASP A 127 -14.14 -22.58 -11.78
C ASP A 127 -13.87 -24.09 -11.50
N GLY A 128 -13.54 -24.42 -10.25
CA GLY A 128 -13.30 -25.78 -9.76
C GLY A 128 -11.86 -26.26 -9.90
N GLU A 129 -10.97 -25.43 -10.43
CA GLU A 129 -9.55 -25.65 -10.59
C GLU A 129 -8.80 -25.69 -9.25
N GLU A 130 -7.68 -26.42 -9.19
CA GLU A 130 -6.81 -26.42 -8.02
C GLU A 130 -5.86 -25.22 -8.07
N VAL A 131 -5.80 -24.45 -6.97
CA VAL A 131 -5.00 -23.23 -6.85
C VAL A 131 -3.87 -23.47 -5.86
N ALA A 132 -2.66 -23.05 -6.23
CA ALA A 132 -1.51 -23.13 -5.35
C ALA A 132 -1.75 -22.31 -4.07
N VAL A 133 -1.49 -22.92 -2.92
CA VAL A 133 -1.61 -22.29 -1.61
C VAL A 133 -0.34 -22.51 -0.80
N GLN A 134 0.06 -21.49 -0.05
CA GLN A 134 1.23 -21.54 0.82
C GLN A 134 0.84 -21.15 2.24
N ILE A 135 1.12 -22.05 3.18
CA ILE A 135 0.86 -21.84 4.61
C ILE A 135 1.99 -21.01 5.22
N THR A 136 1.62 -19.96 5.95
CA THR A 136 2.53 -19.11 6.73
C THR A 136 2.08 -19.01 8.18
N ALA A 137 3.04 -18.80 9.09
CA ALA A 137 2.81 -18.71 10.54
C ALA A 137 1.90 -19.82 11.14
N PRO A 138 2.16 -21.12 10.87
CA PRO A 138 1.33 -22.20 11.37
C PRO A 138 1.47 -22.34 12.90
N GLN A 139 0.33 -22.44 13.58
CA GLN A 139 0.22 -22.93 14.95
C GLN A 139 -0.40 -24.33 14.89
N ARG A 140 0.22 -25.29 15.55
CA ARG A 140 -0.21 -26.70 15.56
C ARG A 140 -0.68 -27.14 16.95
N PHE A 141 -1.56 -28.13 16.97
CA PHE A 141 -1.89 -28.90 18.16
C PHE A 141 -0.75 -29.87 18.51
N ASP A 142 -0.83 -30.49 19.69
CA ASP A 142 0.18 -31.45 20.18
C ASP A 142 0.31 -32.70 19.28
N ASP A 143 -0.75 -33.04 18.54
CA ASP A 143 -0.77 -34.14 17.56
C ASP A 143 -0.13 -33.79 16.21
N GLY A 144 0.33 -32.54 16.04
CA GLY A 144 0.87 -32.00 14.79
C GLY A 144 -0.17 -31.48 13.80
N GLY A 145 -1.47 -31.54 14.12
CA GLY A 145 -2.54 -30.94 13.32
C GLY A 145 -2.48 -29.42 13.32
N LEU A 146 -2.90 -28.77 12.24
CA LEU A 146 -3.02 -27.32 12.12
C LEU A 146 -4.16 -26.81 13.01
N ARG A 147 -3.81 -25.94 13.97
CA ARG A 147 -4.77 -25.21 14.79
C ARG A 147 -5.14 -23.89 14.16
N GLN A 148 -4.13 -23.15 13.69
CA GLN A 148 -4.30 -21.86 13.04
C GLN A 148 -3.19 -21.67 12.01
N ALA A 149 -3.52 -21.07 10.87
CA ALA A 149 -2.55 -20.74 9.83
C ALA A 149 -3.01 -19.51 9.05
N LYS A 150 -2.06 -18.84 8.40
CA LYS A 150 -2.35 -17.87 7.36
C LYS A 150 -2.09 -18.52 6.01
N LEU A 151 -3.11 -18.57 5.17
CA LEU A 151 -3.03 -19.05 3.81
C LEU A 151 -2.72 -17.88 2.89
N VAL A 152 -1.76 -18.07 2.00
CA VAL A 152 -1.38 -17.12 0.96
C VAL A 152 -1.56 -17.81 -0.38
N PHE A 153 -2.24 -17.16 -1.31
CA PHE A 153 -2.44 -17.64 -2.68
C PHE A 153 -2.53 -16.45 -3.65
N VAL A 154 -2.39 -16.73 -4.94
CA VAL A 154 -2.61 -15.74 -6.00
C VAL A 154 -4.03 -15.92 -6.50
N ALA A 155 -4.84 -14.89 -6.39
CA ALA A 155 -6.23 -14.90 -6.83
C ALA A 155 -6.29 -14.33 -8.25
N GLU A 156 -6.65 -15.15 -9.22
CA GLU A 156 -6.54 -14.82 -10.64
C GLU A 156 -7.83 -14.23 -11.21
N ASP A 157 -7.67 -13.16 -12.01
CA ASP A 157 -8.72 -12.50 -12.78
C ASP A 157 -9.96 -12.12 -11.95
N ILE A 158 -9.74 -11.49 -10.79
CA ILE A 158 -10.84 -11.04 -9.93
C ILE A 158 -11.51 -9.83 -10.60
N PRO A 159 -12.80 -9.94 -11.00
CA PRO A 159 -13.46 -8.91 -11.81
C PRO A 159 -13.46 -7.53 -11.17
N ALA A 160 -13.50 -6.48 -12.01
CA ALA A 160 -13.58 -5.08 -11.57
C ALA A 160 -14.79 -4.84 -10.65
N LEU A 161 -14.55 -4.16 -9.53
CA LEU A 161 -15.59 -3.86 -8.52
C LEU A 161 -16.44 -5.11 -8.20
N GLY A 162 -15.75 -6.23 -7.99
CA GLY A 162 -16.30 -7.57 -8.06
C GLY A 162 -15.66 -8.54 -7.09
N TYR A 163 -15.94 -9.83 -7.28
CA TYR A 163 -15.43 -10.90 -6.45
C TYR A 163 -15.38 -12.25 -7.16
N ALA A 164 -14.67 -13.18 -6.54
CA ALA A 164 -14.73 -14.61 -6.82
C ALA A 164 -14.71 -15.46 -5.54
N VAL A 165 -15.39 -16.61 -5.57
CA VAL A 165 -15.47 -17.57 -4.46
C VAL A 165 -14.43 -18.67 -4.66
N TYR A 166 -13.65 -18.93 -3.62
CA TYR A 166 -12.69 -20.03 -3.48
C TYR A 166 -13.13 -20.95 -2.34
N HIS A 167 -12.61 -22.17 -2.31
CA HIS A 167 -12.90 -23.14 -1.26
C HIS A 167 -11.62 -23.73 -0.66
N VAL A 168 -11.43 -23.51 0.64
CA VAL A 168 -10.33 -24.13 1.40
C VAL A 168 -10.74 -25.53 1.82
N LEU A 169 -10.00 -26.53 1.35
CA LEU A 169 -10.28 -27.95 1.56
C LEU A 169 -9.28 -28.52 2.59
N PRO A 170 -9.68 -28.76 3.85
CA PRO A 170 -8.78 -29.33 4.85
C PRO A 170 -8.37 -30.75 4.48
N GLN A 171 -7.07 -31.05 4.58
CA GLN A 171 -6.53 -32.39 4.30
C GLN A 171 -6.24 -33.11 5.62
N GLN A 172 -6.96 -34.20 5.87
CA GLN A 172 -6.71 -35.09 6.99
C GLN A 172 -5.62 -36.10 6.64
N SER A 173 -4.72 -36.40 7.58
CA SER A 173 -3.76 -37.48 7.37
C SER A 173 -4.45 -38.85 7.55
N LEU A 174 -4.33 -39.75 6.56
CA LEU A 174 -4.79 -41.14 6.64
C LEU A 174 -3.91 -42.04 7.55
N ARG A 175 -3.09 -41.48 8.44
CA ARG A 175 -2.15 -42.22 9.30
C ARG A 175 -2.83 -42.94 10.50
N ALA A 176 -4.02 -43.50 10.28
CA ALA A 176 -4.61 -44.55 11.13
C ALA A 176 -4.54 -45.95 10.50
N SER A 177 -4.00 -46.11 9.29
CA SER A 177 -3.69 -47.44 8.74
C SER A 177 -2.34 -47.43 8.03
N GLY A 178 -1.43 -48.29 8.48
CA GLY A 178 -0.03 -48.28 8.06
C GLY A 178 0.16 -48.67 6.60
N GLN A 179 0.70 -47.76 5.81
CA GLN A 179 1.77 -47.94 4.80
C GLN A 179 1.85 -46.65 3.98
N VAL A 180 2.97 -45.94 4.08
CA VAL A 180 3.22 -44.69 3.34
C VAL A 180 3.68 -45.04 1.92
N ALA A 181 2.80 -44.86 0.94
CA ALA A 181 3.18 -44.64 -0.45
C ALA A 181 3.10 -43.13 -0.70
N GLY A 182 4.26 -42.48 -0.81
CA GLY A 182 4.37 -41.03 -0.94
C GLY A 182 3.78 -40.50 -2.25
N ARG A 183 2.96 -39.45 -2.14
CA ARG A 183 2.79 -38.45 -3.19
C ARG A 183 3.13 -37.09 -2.59
N ALA A 184 3.98 -36.36 -3.29
CA ALA A 184 4.62 -35.13 -2.88
C ALA A 184 3.62 -33.96 -2.81
N GLY A 185 3.07 -33.72 -1.64
CA GLY A 185 2.89 -32.35 -1.16
C GLY A 185 4.22 -31.91 -0.56
N THR A 186 4.71 -30.74 -0.94
CA THR A 186 6.03 -30.24 -0.53
C THR A 186 6.06 -29.94 0.97
N GLU A 187 6.35 -30.98 1.77
CA GLU A 187 6.80 -30.90 3.15
C GLU A 187 8.17 -30.20 3.18
N HIS A 188 8.17 -28.87 3.30
CA HIS A 188 9.38 -28.09 3.59
C HIS A 188 9.26 -27.34 4.91
N TRP A 189 9.11 -28.08 6.01
CA TRP A 189 9.71 -27.65 7.28
C TRP A 189 9.77 -28.81 8.29
N SER A 190 10.87 -28.81 9.06
CA SER A 190 11.29 -29.82 10.03
C SER A 190 12.19 -30.97 9.52
N LYS A 191 13.15 -30.66 8.63
CA LYS A 191 14.51 -31.11 8.98
C LYS A 191 15.01 -30.20 10.10
N ALA A 192 15.28 -30.83 11.22
CA ALA A 192 16.11 -30.31 12.29
C ALA A 192 17.24 -29.45 11.72
N TRP A 193 17.61 -28.44 12.51
CA TRP A 193 18.90 -27.78 12.56
C TRP A 193 20.05 -28.82 12.40
N SER A 194 20.27 -29.31 11.19
CA SER A 194 21.47 -30.03 10.84
C SER A 194 22.48 -28.93 10.63
N SER A 195 23.44 -28.87 11.54
CA SER A 195 24.71 -28.17 11.48
C SER A 195 25.49 -28.57 10.21
N GLY A 196 24.96 -28.23 9.04
CA GLY A 196 25.70 -28.10 7.81
C GLY A 196 26.25 -26.68 7.78
N THR A 197 27.54 -26.53 8.03
CA THR A 197 28.27 -25.27 8.02
C THR A 197 28.45 -24.66 6.62
N SER A 198 27.64 -25.03 5.63
CA SER A 198 27.68 -24.39 4.32
C SER A 198 26.85 -23.11 4.35
N HIS A 199 27.45 -22.03 4.83
CA HIS A 199 26.94 -20.70 4.52
C HIS A 199 27.01 -20.53 3.00
N ARG A 200 25.87 -20.21 2.36
CA ARG A 200 25.86 -19.77 0.96
C ARG A 200 26.19 -18.29 0.95
N ASP A 201 27.18 -17.89 0.17
CA ASP A 201 27.53 -16.46 0.04
C ASP A 201 26.47 -15.69 -0.75
N SER A 202 25.81 -16.37 -1.70
CA SER A 202 24.74 -15.82 -2.54
C SER A 202 23.55 -16.75 -2.63
N SER A 203 22.34 -16.19 -2.71
CA SER A 203 21.10 -16.92 -2.99
C SER A 203 20.18 -16.07 -3.87
N SER A 204 19.19 -16.70 -4.51
CA SER A 204 18.23 -16.00 -5.37
C SER A 204 16.80 -16.40 -5.08
N VAL A 205 15.86 -15.52 -5.39
CA VAL A 205 14.42 -15.83 -5.52
C VAL A 205 13.98 -15.49 -6.92
N GLU A 206 13.04 -16.26 -7.48
CA GLU A 206 12.55 -16.01 -8.84
C GLU A 206 11.09 -16.40 -9.01
N ASN A 207 10.43 -15.73 -9.96
CA ASN A 207 9.16 -16.11 -10.56
C ASN A 207 9.34 -16.16 -12.08
N GLU A 208 8.26 -16.20 -12.87
CA GLU A 208 8.33 -16.23 -14.34
C GLU A 208 8.86 -14.92 -14.96
N PHE A 209 8.83 -13.80 -14.23
CA PHE A 209 9.23 -12.48 -14.74
C PHE A 209 10.64 -12.07 -14.31
N TYR A 210 11.01 -12.38 -13.06
CA TYR A 210 12.21 -11.84 -12.43
C TYR A 210 13.04 -12.93 -11.77
N ARG A 211 14.35 -12.67 -11.67
CA ARG A 211 15.26 -13.35 -10.75
C ARG A 211 16.04 -12.29 -9.96
N ALA A 212 15.79 -12.24 -8.65
CA ALA A 212 16.52 -11.37 -7.74
C ALA A 212 17.59 -12.16 -7.00
N THR A 213 18.84 -11.69 -7.04
CA THR A 213 19.99 -12.36 -6.41
C THR A 213 20.55 -11.50 -5.29
N PHE A 214 20.86 -12.13 -4.15
CA PHE A 214 21.27 -11.45 -2.93
C PHE A 214 22.60 -11.96 -2.40
N ASN A 215 23.34 -11.05 -1.77
CA ASN A 215 24.42 -11.41 -0.87
C ASN A 215 23.83 -11.83 0.48
N CYS A 216 24.05 -13.08 0.89
CA CYS A 216 23.44 -13.64 2.11
C CYS A 216 24.06 -13.09 3.40
N TRP A 217 25.21 -12.42 3.32
CA TRP A 217 25.86 -11.81 4.48
C TRP A 217 25.44 -10.37 4.70
N THR A 218 25.07 -9.63 3.65
CA THR A 218 24.76 -8.20 3.75
C THR A 218 23.28 -7.89 3.50
N GLY A 219 22.55 -8.81 2.84
CA GLY A 219 21.15 -8.64 2.46
C GLY A 219 20.92 -7.75 1.23
N GLU A 220 21.98 -7.21 0.63
CA GLU A 220 21.86 -6.38 -0.57
C GLU A 220 21.41 -7.22 -1.77
N MET A 221 20.57 -6.63 -2.61
CA MET A 221 20.18 -7.19 -3.90
C MET A 221 21.27 -6.85 -4.92
N THR A 222 22.02 -7.86 -5.34
CA THR A 222 23.15 -7.74 -6.27
C THR A 222 22.75 -7.79 -7.75
N SER A 223 21.57 -8.33 -8.05
CA SER A 223 21.03 -8.43 -9.41
C SER A 223 19.51 -8.53 -9.34
N LEU A 224 18.84 -7.93 -10.33
CA LEU A 224 17.41 -8.08 -10.58
C LEU A 224 17.23 -8.27 -12.08
N TYR A 225 17.34 -9.52 -12.48
CA TYR A 225 17.27 -9.91 -13.88
C TYR A 225 15.82 -10.01 -14.34
N VAL A 226 15.49 -9.24 -15.38
CA VAL A 226 14.19 -9.28 -16.06
C VAL A 226 14.29 -10.31 -17.17
N LYS A 227 13.51 -11.39 -17.02
CA LYS A 227 13.57 -12.57 -17.90
C LYS A 227 13.02 -12.25 -19.28
N ASP A 228 11.98 -11.43 -19.33
CA ASP A 228 11.44 -10.90 -20.58
C ASP A 228 12.40 -9.82 -21.13
N GLY A 229 12.82 -9.96 -22.38
CA GLY A 229 13.89 -9.14 -22.97
C GLY A 229 15.31 -9.43 -22.45
N GLY A 230 15.46 -10.13 -21.33
CA GLY A 230 16.73 -10.67 -20.84
C GLY A 230 17.76 -9.62 -20.41
N TRP A 231 17.40 -8.70 -19.52
CA TRP A 231 18.21 -7.55 -19.12
C TRP A 231 18.28 -7.37 -17.60
N GLU A 232 19.28 -6.62 -17.11
CA GLU A 232 19.42 -6.27 -15.69
C GLU A 232 18.73 -4.95 -15.37
N ALA A 233 17.84 -4.96 -14.38
CA ALA A 233 17.12 -3.75 -13.93
C ALA A 233 17.98 -2.82 -13.06
N LEU A 234 19.04 -3.36 -12.45
CA LEU A 234 19.91 -2.65 -11.52
C LEU A 234 21.28 -2.40 -12.14
N SER A 235 21.87 -1.24 -11.85
CA SER A 235 23.24 -0.89 -12.25
C SER A 235 24.26 -1.17 -11.14
N GLY A 236 23.81 -1.46 -9.92
CA GLY A 236 24.64 -1.76 -8.77
C GLY A 236 23.84 -2.34 -7.60
N PRO A 237 24.48 -2.57 -6.44
CA PRO A 237 23.80 -3.13 -5.28
C PRO A 237 22.61 -2.27 -4.84
N ALA A 238 21.45 -2.92 -4.70
CA ALA A 238 20.18 -2.31 -4.36
C ALA A 238 19.58 -2.93 -3.11
N ASN A 239 18.39 -2.45 -2.69
CA ASN A 239 17.81 -2.79 -1.38
C ASN A 239 18.79 -2.46 -0.23
N VAL A 240 19.62 -1.43 -0.44
CA VAL A 240 20.58 -0.95 0.55
C VAL A 240 19.93 0.21 1.29
N ILE A 241 19.81 0.10 2.61
CA ILE A 241 19.39 1.21 3.45
C ILE A 241 20.59 2.09 3.77
N ALA A 242 20.49 3.38 3.47
CA ALA A 242 21.41 4.42 3.87
C ALA A 242 20.91 5.13 5.13
N ARG A 243 21.80 5.30 6.12
CA ARG A 243 21.60 6.09 7.34
C ARG A 243 22.48 7.33 7.25
N GLU A 244 21.85 8.49 7.24
CA GLU A 244 22.50 9.79 7.10
C GLU A 244 22.19 10.65 8.32
N HIS A 245 23.13 11.50 8.74
CA HIS A 245 22.87 12.45 9.82
C HIS A 245 21.97 13.59 9.32
N ASP A 246 20.80 13.76 9.94
CA ASP A 246 19.84 14.82 9.68
C ASP A 246 19.67 15.72 10.91
N GLY A 247 20.36 16.87 10.88
CA GLY A 247 20.28 17.88 11.94
C GLY A 247 19.13 18.88 11.76
N GLY A 248 18.16 18.60 10.89
CA GLY A 248 17.02 19.47 10.63
C GLY A 248 15.88 19.34 11.64
N ASP A 249 14.79 20.05 11.36
CA ASP A 249 13.52 19.94 12.08
C ASP A 249 12.47 19.18 11.24
N PHE A 250 11.20 19.22 11.66
CA PHE A 250 10.10 18.56 10.96
C PHE A 250 9.86 19.10 9.54
N TRP A 251 10.27 20.34 9.26
CA TRP A 251 9.97 21.03 8.00
C TRP A 251 11.12 20.97 7.02
N GLU A 252 12.35 21.16 7.50
CA GLU A 252 13.53 21.30 6.66
C GLU A 252 14.53 20.18 6.91
N LEU A 253 15.14 19.70 5.82
CA LEU A 253 16.26 18.77 5.87
C LEU A 253 17.53 19.52 6.26
N TYR A 254 18.21 19.08 7.32
CA TYR A 254 19.50 19.65 7.76
C TYR A 254 19.49 21.14 8.16
N GLY A 255 18.33 21.69 8.53
CA GLY A 255 18.16 23.07 9.01
C GLY A 255 16.84 23.28 9.74
N ASN A 256 16.61 24.50 10.25
CA ASN A 256 15.32 24.89 10.81
C ASN A 256 14.43 25.53 9.74
N LEU A 257 13.11 25.52 9.97
CA LEU A 257 12.11 26.21 9.14
C LEU A 257 12.51 27.67 8.84
N ASP A 258 12.61 27.99 7.56
CA ASP A 258 12.74 29.36 7.06
C ASP A 258 11.36 29.86 6.59
N GLY A 259 10.60 30.45 7.51
CA GLY A 259 9.24 30.94 7.25
C GLY A 259 9.16 32.11 6.26
N ALA A 260 10.29 32.65 5.80
CA ALA A 260 10.34 33.66 4.75
C ALA A 260 10.53 33.05 3.35
N ARG A 261 10.69 31.73 3.23
CA ARG A 261 10.78 31.04 1.93
C ARG A 261 9.42 31.03 1.24
N ASN A 262 9.42 31.58 0.02
CA ASN A 262 8.27 31.56 -0.89
C ASN A 262 8.46 30.54 -2.03
N ILE A 263 9.52 29.72 -1.99
CA ILE A 263 9.85 28.70 -2.98
C ILE A 263 9.96 27.34 -2.30
N ALA A 264 9.48 26.30 -2.97
CA ALA A 264 9.62 24.92 -2.53
C ALA A 264 11.11 24.54 -2.40
N MET A 265 11.39 23.49 -1.60
CA MET A 265 12.75 22.95 -1.45
C MET A 265 13.36 22.62 -2.82
N SER A 266 14.45 23.30 -3.16
CA SER A 266 15.21 23.09 -4.41
C SER A 266 16.59 22.47 -4.17
N ARG A 267 16.87 22.07 -2.92
CA ARG A 267 18.14 21.45 -2.55
C ARG A 267 18.24 20.10 -3.25
N THR A 268 19.31 19.93 -4.02
CA THR A 268 19.68 18.66 -4.60
C THR A 268 20.44 17.82 -3.57
N HIS A 269 20.20 16.52 -3.59
CA HIS A 269 20.83 15.51 -2.76
C HIS A 269 21.50 14.50 -3.67
N ALA A 270 22.80 14.28 -3.46
CA ALA A 270 23.52 13.21 -4.13
C ALA A 270 23.03 11.82 -3.65
N VAL A 271 23.38 10.79 -4.42
CA VAL A 271 23.26 9.40 -3.97
C VAL A 271 24.03 9.23 -2.65
N PRO A 272 23.41 8.66 -1.60
CA PRO A 272 24.13 8.40 -0.35
C PRO A 272 25.26 7.39 -0.56
N THR A 273 26.48 7.77 -0.23
CA THR A 273 27.67 6.90 -0.24
C THR A 273 28.47 7.07 1.05
N ARG A 274 29.52 6.26 1.22
CA ARG A 274 30.49 6.47 2.30
C ARG A 274 31.13 7.86 2.23
N GLU A 275 31.36 8.37 1.02
CA GLU A 275 32.02 9.65 0.78
C GLU A 275 31.13 10.83 1.15
N THR A 276 29.80 10.67 1.02
CA THR A 276 28.82 11.64 1.53
C THR A 276 28.60 11.53 3.04
N GLY A 277 29.31 10.65 3.74
CA GLY A 277 29.19 10.42 5.17
C GLY A 277 28.04 9.49 5.58
N ALA A 278 27.39 8.80 4.63
CA ALA A 278 26.33 7.85 4.92
C ALA A 278 26.89 6.51 5.40
N GLN A 279 26.21 5.91 6.39
CA GLN A 279 26.40 4.50 6.73
C GLN A 279 25.44 3.66 5.90
N LEU A 280 25.95 2.66 5.18
CA LEU A 280 25.14 1.80 4.31
C LEU A 280 24.97 0.44 4.97
N SER A 281 23.77 -0.12 4.89
CA SER A 281 23.43 -1.41 5.50
C SER A 281 24.28 -2.57 4.99
N ASN A 282 24.75 -2.52 3.74
CA ASN A 282 25.64 -3.53 3.16
C ASN A 282 27.09 -3.51 3.69
N GLN A 283 27.38 -2.62 4.64
CA GLN A 283 28.66 -2.56 5.36
C GLN A 283 28.65 -3.44 6.62
N PHE A 284 27.47 -3.94 6.99
CA PHE A 284 27.24 -4.72 8.19
C PHE A 284 26.97 -6.18 7.80
N VAL A 285 27.56 -7.09 8.56
CA VAL A 285 27.35 -8.53 8.37
C VAL A 285 26.15 -8.96 9.19
N GLY A 286 25.24 -9.66 8.54
CA GLY A 286 24.05 -10.27 9.10
C GLY A 286 23.90 -11.72 8.65
N ALA A 287 22.65 -12.17 8.59
CA ALA A 287 22.30 -13.50 8.13
C ALA A 287 21.13 -13.41 7.15
N GLY A 288 21.27 -14.07 6.01
CA GLY A 288 20.27 -14.17 4.96
C GLY A 288 19.86 -15.62 4.69
N ASN A 289 18.58 -15.82 4.38
CA ASN A 289 18.05 -17.12 4.00
C ASN A 289 16.93 -17.01 2.97
N VAL A 290 16.75 -18.06 2.18
CA VAL A 290 15.66 -18.18 1.20
C VAL A 290 14.63 -19.20 1.68
N VAL A 291 13.36 -18.89 1.46
CA VAL A 291 12.22 -19.81 1.58
C VAL A 291 11.54 -19.87 0.22
N GLU A 292 11.47 -21.06 -0.36
CA GLU A 292 10.77 -21.30 -1.61
C GLU A 292 9.44 -22.00 -1.32
N GLY A 293 8.42 -21.66 -2.08
CA GLY A 293 7.11 -22.31 -2.00
C GLY A 293 6.33 -22.17 -3.30
N PRO A 294 5.16 -22.83 -3.38
CA PRO A 294 4.39 -22.93 -4.62
C PRO A 294 3.72 -21.60 -5.03
N VAL A 295 3.62 -20.63 -4.13
CA VAL A 295 2.98 -19.33 -4.38
C VAL A 295 4.00 -18.21 -4.49
N PHE A 296 5.01 -18.22 -3.61
CA PHE A 296 6.06 -17.22 -3.61
C PHE A 296 7.41 -17.80 -3.19
N ALA A 297 8.47 -17.14 -3.64
CA ALA A 297 9.81 -17.26 -3.09
C ALA A 297 10.16 -16.00 -2.29
N GLU A 298 10.83 -16.18 -1.16
CA GLU A 298 11.14 -15.12 -0.20
C GLU A 298 12.61 -15.19 0.22
N PHE A 299 13.28 -14.04 0.19
CA PHE A 299 14.57 -13.84 0.84
C PHE A 299 14.36 -13.01 2.11
N ASN A 300 14.95 -13.45 3.21
CA ASN A 300 14.97 -12.72 4.47
C ASN A 300 16.40 -12.38 4.82
N SER A 301 16.63 -11.18 5.37
CA SER A 301 17.89 -10.78 5.97
C SER A 301 17.68 -10.07 7.30
N ALA A 302 18.63 -10.21 8.21
CA ALA A 302 18.70 -9.39 9.42
C ALA A 302 20.16 -9.09 9.78
N GLN A 303 20.43 -7.85 10.19
CA GLN A 303 21.76 -7.37 10.54
C GLN A 303 21.69 -6.25 11.60
N PRO A 304 22.76 -6.04 12.38
CA PRO A 304 22.96 -4.78 13.10
C PRO A 304 23.02 -3.61 12.11
N PHE A 305 22.49 -2.45 12.49
CA PHE A 305 22.59 -1.25 11.66
C PHE A 305 22.45 0.02 12.51
N GLY A 306 23.42 0.94 12.38
CA GLY A 306 23.53 2.08 13.28
C GLY A 306 23.71 1.60 14.73
N SER A 307 22.96 2.20 15.65
CA SER A 307 22.90 1.76 17.06
C SER A 307 21.83 0.70 17.33
N GLY A 308 21.05 0.33 16.31
CA GLY A 308 19.95 -0.63 16.41
C GLY A 308 20.10 -1.81 15.44
N SER A 309 19.00 -2.18 14.78
CA SER A 309 19.01 -3.29 13.82
C SER A 309 18.09 -3.06 12.63
N LEU A 310 18.40 -3.76 11.55
CA LEU A 310 17.68 -3.75 10.29
C LEU A 310 17.32 -5.19 9.92
N SER A 311 16.10 -5.41 9.46
CA SER A 311 15.73 -6.63 8.74
C SER A 311 14.99 -6.31 7.47
N THR A 312 15.18 -7.14 6.45
CA THR A 312 14.46 -7.03 5.18
C THR A 312 13.85 -8.37 4.80
N ARG A 313 12.69 -8.30 4.17
CA ARG A 313 12.00 -9.43 3.55
C ARG A 313 11.67 -9.04 2.12
N VAL A 314 12.16 -9.81 1.16
CA VAL A 314 11.94 -9.60 -0.28
C VAL A 314 11.16 -10.79 -0.84
N ARG A 315 9.99 -10.54 -1.44
CA ARG A 315 9.13 -11.56 -2.05
C ARG A 315 8.93 -11.33 -3.54
N VAL A 316 8.93 -12.44 -4.27
CA VAL A 316 8.38 -12.54 -5.63
C VAL A 316 7.27 -13.57 -5.61
N TYR A 317 6.11 -13.20 -6.14
CA TYR A 317 4.95 -14.09 -6.25
C TYR A 317 4.83 -14.57 -7.69
N ASN A 318 4.42 -15.83 -7.88
CA ASN A 318 4.04 -16.33 -9.20
C ASN A 318 2.85 -15.52 -9.72
N GLY A 319 2.78 -15.25 -11.02
CA GLY A 319 1.70 -14.49 -11.65
C GLY A 319 1.78 -12.97 -11.48
N ILE A 320 2.71 -12.44 -10.67
CA ILE A 320 2.75 -11.01 -10.30
C ILE A 320 4.06 -10.35 -10.72
N ARG A 321 3.96 -9.26 -11.49
CA ARG A 321 5.08 -8.46 -12.02
C ARG A 321 5.60 -7.41 -11.04
N ARG A 322 5.78 -7.72 -9.76
CA ARG A 322 6.51 -6.84 -8.82
C ARG A 322 7.33 -7.62 -7.78
N VAL A 323 8.41 -7.00 -7.30
CA VAL A 323 9.25 -7.49 -6.21
C VAL A 323 8.89 -6.72 -4.95
N GLU A 324 8.22 -7.36 -4.00
CA GLU A 324 7.76 -6.71 -2.76
C GLU A 324 8.85 -6.75 -1.69
N ILE A 325 9.10 -5.60 -1.07
CA ILE A 325 10.13 -5.43 -0.04
C ILE A 325 9.49 -4.86 1.22
N ARG A 326 9.69 -5.55 2.33
CA ARG A 326 9.44 -5.01 3.67
C ARG A 326 10.76 -4.76 4.37
N THR A 327 10.97 -3.54 4.82
CA THR A 327 12.09 -3.16 5.68
C THR A 327 11.60 -2.88 7.08
N THR A 328 12.25 -3.47 8.09
CA THR A 328 11.98 -3.19 9.50
C THR A 328 13.24 -2.61 10.15
N ILE A 329 13.11 -1.45 10.77
CA ILE A 329 14.19 -0.75 11.49
C ILE A 329 13.82 -0.69 12.97
N ASN A 330 14.71 -1.17 13.83
CA ASN A 330 14.70 -0.86 15.25
C ASN A 330 15.60 0.37 15.44
N ASN A 331 14.99 1.55 15.59
CA ASN A 331 15.73 2.80 15.64
C ASN A 331 16.19 3.13 17.07
N GLU A 332 17.50 3.20 17.27
CA GLU A 332 18.13 3.68 18.51
C GLU A 332 18.92 4.99 18.28
N ASP A 333 18.86 5.52 17.05
CA ASP A 333 19.64 6.67 16.64
C ASP A 333 18.78 7.94 16.57
N ARG A 334 19.39 9.08 16.89
CA ARG A 334 18.77 10.41 16.87
C ARG A 334 19.36 11.24 15.73
N PHE A 335 18.58 12.19 15.22
CA PHE A 335 19.02 13.11 14.15
C PHE A 335 19.54 12.35 12.93
N VAL A 336 18.76 11.36 12.49
CA VAL A 336 19.11 10.52 11.35
C VAL A 336 17.96 10.42 10.38
N ARG A 337 18.31 10.21 9.12
CA ARG A 337 17.37 9.88 8.04
C ARG A 337 17.76 8.53 7.46
N TYR A 338 16.76 7.69 7.24
CA TYR A 338 16.92 6.40 6.57
C TYR A 338 16.30 6.45 5.18
N ARG A 339 17.08 6.07 4.17
CA ARG A 339 16.65 5.97 2.77
C ARG A 339 16.93 4.59 2.20
N ALA A 340 16.00 4.01 1.45
CA ALA A 340 16.26 2.85 0.62
C ALA A 340 16.85 3.29 -0.73
N VAL A 341 17.89 2.59 -1.20
CA VAL A 341 18.69 2.95 -2.38
C VAL A 341 18.56 1.88 -3.47
N PHE A 342 18.18 2.31 -4.68
CA PHE A 342 18.00 1.44 -5.86
C PHE A 342 18.67 2.04 -7.10
N PRO A 343 19.95 1.72 -7.34
CA PRO A 343 20.65 2.13 -8.57
C PRO A 343 20.04 1.37 -9.76
N THR A 344 19.41 2.08 -10.68
CA THR A 344 18.74 1.46 -11.83
C THR A 344 19.65 1.43 -13.06
N ALA A 345 19.42 0.48 -13.96
CA ALA A 345 20.08 0.46 -15.27
C ALA A 345 19.53 1.52 -16.26
N CYS A 346 18.63 2.40 -15.80
CA CYS A 346 17.93 3.40 -16.60
C CYS A 346 18.50 4.81 -16.41
N GLU A 347 19.83 4.97 -16.38
CA GLU A 347 20.52 6.24 -16.06
C GLU A 347 20.13 7.45 -16.94
N LYS A 348 19.60 7.23 -18.13
CA LYS A 348 19.13 8.28 -19.05
C LYS A 348 17.60 8.41 -19.12
N GLY A 349 16.90 7.68 -18.26
CA GLY A 349 15.46 7.66 -18.18
C GLY A 349 14.92 8.95 -17.57
N THR A 350 13.68 9.27 -17.91
CA THR A 350 12.93 10.37 -17.32
C THR A 350 12.49 9.99 -15.92
N ASN A 351 12.71 10.89 -14.95
CA ASN A 351 12.16 10.75 -13.60
C ASN A 351 10.70 11.21 -13.55
N THR A 352 9.77 10.25 -13.53
CA THR A 352 8.32 10.52 -13.52
C THR A 352 7.73 10.21 -12.14
N HIS A 353 7.04 11.19 -11.55
CA HIS A 353 6.39 11.02 -10.25
C HIS A 353 4.87 11.09 -10.39
N GLU A 354 4.19 10.23 -9.66
CA GLU A 354 2.75 10.35 -9.49
C GLU A 354 2.35 11.63 -8.76
N ILE A 355 1.28 12.25 -9.24
CA ILE A 355 0.53 13.30 -8.56
C ILE A 355 -0.95 12.88 -8.48
N PRO A 356 -1.80 13.57 -7.69
CA PRO A 356 -3.23 13.30 -7.71
C PRO A 356 -3.78 13.35 -9.15
N PHE A 357 -4.38 12.25 -9.59
CA PHE A 357 -5.00 12.10 -10.91
C PHE A 357 -4.07 12.26 -12.12
N GLY A 358 -2.76 12.05 -11.96
CA GLY A 358 -1.83 12.11 -13.09
C GLY A 358 -0.38 11.83 -12.72
N ALA A 359 0.53 12.23 -13.60
CA ALA A 359 1.96 12.12 -13.37
C ALA A 359 2.69 13.27 -14.05
N ILE A 360 3.83 13.68 -13.48
CA ILE A 360 4.69 14.72 -14.04
C ILE A 360 6.16 14.34 -13.93
N GLU A 361 6.94 14.85 -14.86
CA GLU A 361 8.40 14.76 -14.81
C GLU A 361 8.92 15.69 -13.70
N ARG A 362 9.91 15.19 -12.94
CA ARG A 362 10.51 15.92 -11.82
C ARG A 362 12.01 16.10 -12.04
N ALA A 363 12.52 17.23 -11.57
CA ALA A 363 13.97 17.48 -11.56
C ALA A 363 14.69 16.46 -10.68
N GLU A 364 15.91 16.08 -11.08
CA GLU A 364 16.74 15.16 -10.33
C GLU A 364 17.32 15.78 -9.06
N GLY A 365 17.65 14.90 -8.10
CA GLY A 365 18.29 15.26 -6.83
C GLY A 365 17.36 15.90 -5.82
N ILE A 366 16.17 16.35 -6.20
CA ILE A 366 15.21 16.99 -5.30
C ILE A 366 14.21 15.94 -4.81
N GLU A 367 13.91 15.97 -3.52
CA GLU A 367 12.87 15.12 -2.94
C GLU A 367 11.49 15.71 -3.16
N PHE A 368 10.61 14.94 -3.78
CA PHE A 368 9.23 15.32 -4.06
C PHE A 368 8.25 14.30 -3.45
N PRO A 369 7.03 14.74 -3.07
CA PRO A 369 5.97 13.81 -2.73
C PRO A 369 5.53 13.03 -3.97
N ALA A 370 5.35 11.73 -3.83
CA ALA A 370 4.62 10.88 -4.77
C ALA A 370 3.68 9.97 -3.98
N GLN A 371 2.42 9.85 -4.41
CA GLN A 371 1.39 9.19 -3.60
C GLN A 371 1.64 7.68 -3.47
N ARG A 372 1.95 7.01 -4.58
CA ARG A 372 2.07 5.54 -4.64
C ARG A 372 3.24 5.08 -5.48
N TRP A 373 3.71 5.86 -6.46
CA TRP A 373 4.79 5.42 -7.34
C TRP A 373 5.65 6.55 -7.89
N VAL A 374 6.91 6.21 -8.16
CA VAL A 374 7.83 6.95 -9.04
C VAL A 374 8.43 5.99 -10.06
N ASP A 375 8.87 6.50 -11.20
CA ASP A 375 9.45 5.71 -12.28
C ASP A 375 10.70 6.39 -12.83
N CYS A 376 11.73 5.59 -13.11
CA CYS A 376 12.90 6.00 -13.86
C CYS A 376 13.02 5.10 -15.09
N GLY A 377 12.78 5.67 -16.28
CA GLY A 377 12.71 4.88 -17.51
C GLY A 377 12.51 5.73 -18.77
N ASP A 378 12.51 5.07 -19.91
CA ASP A 378 12.20 5.65 -21.22
C ASP A 378 11.01 4.92 -21.87
N GLU A 379 10.85 5.03 -23.20
CA GLU A 379 9.77 4.37 -23.92
C GLU A 379 9.98 2.84 -24.11
N GLN A 380 11.18 2.31 -23.81
CA GLN A 380 11.54 0.91 -24.03
C GLN A 380 11.74 0.12 -22.74
N ARG A 381 12.07 0.77 -21.63
CA ARG A 381 12.21 0.12 -20.33
C ARG A 381 12.25 1.14 -19.20
N GLY A 382 11.87 0.68 -18.01
CA GLY A 382 12.03 1.45 -16.80
C GLY A 382 12.02 0.57 -15.55
N VAL A 383 12.25 1.23 -14.42
CA VAL A 383 12.05 0.65 -13.10
C VAL A 383 11.15 1.57 -12.31
N ALA A 384 9.97 1.08 -11.94
CA ALA A 384 9.06 1.77 -11.04
C ALA A 384 9.34 1.36 -9.58
N LEU A 385 9.31 2.34 -8.69
CA LEU A 385 9.34 2.15 -7.24
C LEU A 385 7.96 2.50 -6.68
N LEU A 386 7.23 1.46 -6.25
CA LEU A 386 5.93 1.57 -5.61
C LEU A 386 6.12 1.74 -4.11
N ASN A 387 5.40 2.66 -3.49
CA ASN A 387 5.48 2.94 -2.07
C ASN A 387 4.09 2.92 -1.41
N ARG A 388 4.04 2.60 -0.11
CA ARG A 388 2.80 2.60 0.68
C ARG A 388 2.95 3.48 1.91
N GLY A 389 2.40 4.70 1.83
CA GLY A 389 2.44 5.68 2.92
C GLY A 389 3.82 6.31 3.12
N LEU A 390 4.68 6.31 2.08
CA LEU A 390 6.05 6.82 2.13
C LEU A 390 6.25 7.87 1.03
N PRO A 391 5.73 9.09 1.23
CA PRO A 391 5.62 10.05 0.13
C PRO A 391 6.97 10.62 -0.32
N GLY A 392 8.01 10.60 0.51
CA GLY A 392 9.31 11.21 0.18
C GLY A 392 10.11 10.39 -0.83
N ASN A 393 10.12 10.82 -2.08
CA ASN A 393 10.81 10.14 -3.18
C ASN A 393 11.82 11.07 -3.85
N ASN A 394 12.95 10.53 -4.28
CA ASN A 394 14.00 11.26 -4.97
C ASN A 394 14.62 10.35 -6.05
N ALA A 395 15.01 10.92 -7.18
CA ALA A 395 15.81 10.24 -8.19
C ALA A 395 17.02 11.10 -8.56
N VAL A 396 18.20 10.50 -8.58
CA VAL A 396 19.46 11.20 -8.90
C VAL A 396 20.45 10.21 -9.50
N ASP A 397 21.12 10.57 -10.59
CA ASP A 397 22.12 9.74 -11.26
C ASP A 397 21.60 8.31 -11.55
N GLY A 398 20.38 8.19 -12.09
CA GLY A 398 19.74 6.91 -12.37
C GLY A 398 19.37 6.07 -11.13
N THR A 399 19.48 6.62 -9.92
CA THR A 399 19.21 5.93 -8.66
C THR A 399 17.90 6.42 -8.06
N LEU A 400 16.97 5.49 -7.82
CA LEU A 400 15.74 5.76 -7.08
C LEU A 400 16.01 5.68 -5.57
N LEU A 401 15.51 6.66 -4.84
CA LEU A 401 15.68 6.81 -3.40
C LEU A 401 14.31 7.00 -2.73
N LEU A 402 14.03 6.19 -1.71
CA LEU A 402 12.80 6.28 -0.91
C LEU A 402 13.13 6.64 0.53
N SER A 403 12.57 7.74 1.01
CA SER A 403 12.60 8.12 2.43
C SER A 403 11.75 7.15 3.25
N LEU A 404 12.39 6.40 4.14
CA LEU A 404 11.69 5.49 5.05
C LEU A 404 11.26 6.21 6.32
N MET A 405 12.20 6.90 6.97
CA MET A 405 11.90 7.72 8.15
C MET A 405 12.95 8.81 8.36
N ARG A 406 12.54 9.84 9.08
CA ARG A 406 13.41 10.86 9.68
C ARG A 406 13.21 10.82 11.19
N SER A 407 14.30 10.65 11.93
CA SER A 407 14.38 10.89 13.36
C SER A 407 14.80 12.35 13.55
N ALA A 408 13.82 13.25 13.67
CA ALA A 408 14.06 14.67 13.90
C ALA A 408 13.29 15.12 15.14
N ARG A 409 13.59 16.32 15.62
CA ARG A 409 12.84 16.94 16.71
C ARG A 409 12.43 18.34 16.28
N ILE A 410 11.39 18.86 16.92
CA ILE A 410 11.14 20.29 16.84
C ILE A 410 11.85 20.97 18.02
N ASN A 411 12.81 21.84 17.69
CA ASN A 411 13.57 22.57 18.71
C ASN A 411 12.75 23.72 19.32
N SER A 412 12.03 24.45 18.47
CA SER A 412 11.27 25.64 18.82
C SER A 412 10.35 26.04 17.67
N TYR A 413 9.13 26.49 17.98
CA TYR A 413 8.23 27.06 16.97
C TYR A 413 8.50 28.57 16.83
N ALA A 414 8.79 29.04 15.62
CA ALA A 414 9.01 30.46 15.37
C ALA A 414 7.66 31.20 15.32
N TYR A 415 7.49 32.23 16.16
CA TYR A 415 6.39 33.18 16.10
C TYR A 415 6.93 34.58 15.78
N GLN A 416 6.11 35.47 15.21
CA GLN A 416 6.50 36.89 15.07
C GLN A 416 6.71 37.51 16.46
N GLY A 417 7.96 37.59 16.89
CA GLY A 417 8.36 38.09 18.22
C GLY A 417 9.27 37.18 19.03
N GLY A 418 9.57 35.95 18.56
CA GLY A 418 10.54 35.05 19.18
C GLY A 418 10.17 33.57 19.13
N TYR A 419 10.95 32.76 19.84
CA TYR A 419 10.68 31.34 20.08
C TYR A 419 9.95 31.17 21.41
N GLU A 420 8.87 30.40 21.46
CA GLU A 420 8.25 30.03 22.74
C GLU A 420 9.11 28.98 23.46
N PRO A 421 9.73 29.30 24.62
CA PRO A 421 10.53 28.33 25.36
C PRO A 421 9.64 27.20 25.89
N GLY A 422 10.03 25.95 25.66
CA GLY A 422 9.27 24.76 26.10
C GLY A 422 8.31 24.17 25.07
N ALA A 423 8.25 24.71 23.84
CA ALA A 423 7.48 24.15 22.73
C ALA A 423 8.27 23.10 21.88
N GLY A 424 9.30 22.49 22.47
CA GLY A 424 10.07 21.43 21.81
C GLY A 424 9.41 20.07 21.96
N SER A 425 9.71 19.15 21.05
CA SER A 425 9.21 17.76 21.09
C SER A 425 10.26 16.81 20.54
N ASP A 426 10.60 15.81 21.36
CA ASP A 426 11.56 14.75 21.05
C ASP A 426 10.87 13.47 20.57
N SER A 427 9.52 13.40 20.55
CA SER A 427 8.78 12.20 20.13
C SER A 427 9.08 11.79 18.68
N GLY A 428 9.34 12.78 17.81
CA GLY A 428 9.76 12.58 16.43
C GLY A 428 11.12 11.90 16.27
N LEU A 429 11.91 11.77 17.34
CA LEU A 429 13.18 11.01 17.31
C LEU A 429 12.92 9.50 17.21
N MET A 430 11.78 9.01 17.70
CA MET A 430 11.37 7.60 17.58
C MET A 430 12.46 6.62 18.06
N GLU A 431 13.19 6.98 19.12
CA GLU A 431 14.21 6.13 19.76
C GLU A 431 13.55 4.94 20.47
N GLY A 432 14.16 3.76 20.42
CA GLY A 432 13.62 2.51 20.95
C GLY A 432 12.39 1.98 20.19
N ARG A 433 12.08 2.52 19.00
CA ARG A 433 10.90 2.13 18.23
C ARG A 433 11.26 1.20 17.08
N GLN A 434 10.46 0.15 16.92
CA GLN A 434 10.42 -0.66 15.71
C GLN A 434 9.44 -0.06 14.71
N LEU A 435 9.92 0.17 13.48
CA LEU A 435 9.15 0.72 12.36
C LEU A 435 9.27 -0.22 11.16
N SER A 436 8.18 -0.40 10.42
CA SER A 436 8.15 -1.26 9.23
C SER A 436 7.61 -0.48 8.04
N PHE A 437 8.25 -0.71 6.89
CA PHE A 437 8.04 0.03 5.66
C PHE A 437 7.83 -0.95 4.52
N ASP A 438 6.75 -0.78 3.76
CA ASP A 438 6.40 -1.63 2.62
C ASP A 438 6.53 -0.82 1.32
N TYR A 439 7.30 -1.35 0.38
CA TYR A 439 7.50 -0.79 -0.97
C TYR A 439 7.81 -1.93 -1.95
N ALA A 440 7.82 -1.66 -3.25
CA ALA A 440 8.08 -2.67 -4.26
C ALA A 440 8.81 -2.11 -5.48
N LEU A 441 9.59 -2.95 -6.15
CA LEU A 441 10.16 -2.65 -7.46
C LEU A 441 9.34 -3.33 -8.56
N MET A 442 9.13 -2.62 -9.66
CA MET A 442 8.51 -3.15 -10.86
C MET A 442 9.35 -2.73 -12.07
N PRO A 443 10.37 -3.52 -12.45
CA PRO A 443 11.00 -3.40 -13.76
C PRO A 443 9.99 -3.68 -14.87
N HIS A 444 10.02 -2.90 -15.94
CA HIS A 444 9.11 -3.03 -17.07
C HIS A 444 9.83 -2.79 -18.40
N GLY A 445 9.28 -3.36 -19.49
CA GLY A 445 9.90 -3.42 -20.82
C GLY A 445 9.26 -2.46 -21.83
N GLU A 446 8.64 -1.39 -21.33
CA GLU A 446 7.90 -0.41 -22.10
C GLU A 446 7.95 0.96 -21.41
N SER A 447 7.15 1.94 -21.85
CA SER A 447 6.96 3.18 -21.08
C SER A 447 6.12 2.93 -19.83
N TRP A 448 6.26 3.76 -18.79
CA TRP A 448 5.42 3.68 -17.57
C TRP A 448 3.91 3.71 -17.86
N ARG A 449 3.52 4.31 -18.99
CA ARG A 449 2.14 4.40 -19.47
C ARG A 449 1.62 3.05 -19.92
N GLU A 450 2.42 2.34 -20.70
CA GLU A 450 2.10 1.03 -21.27
C GLU A 450 2.26 -0.09 -20.24
N ALA A 451 3.25 0.04 -19.34
CA ALA A 451 3.43 -0.80 -18.16
C ALA A 451 2.30 -0.63 -17.12
N GLN A 452 1.45 0.38 -17.28
CA GLN A 452 0.35 0.72 -16.38
C GLN A 452 0.82 0.90 -14.93
N VAL A 453 1.95 1.58 -14.73
CA VAL A 453 2.56 1.78 -13.39
C VAL A 453 1.56 2.41 -12.41
N TYR A 454 0.66 3.27 -12.91
CA TYR A 454 -0.45 3.83 -12.12
C TYR A 454 -1.36 2.74 -11.54
N ARG A 455 -1.73 1.69 -12.30
CA ARG A 455 -2.51 0.56 -11.77
C ARG A 455 -1.72 -0.25 -10.76
N ALA A 456 -0.45 -0.53 -11.02
CA ALA A 456 0.42 -1.23 -10.07
C ALA A 456 0.53 -0.46 -8.74
N GLY A 457 0.59 0.87 -8.80
CA GLY A 457 0.55 1.74 -7.63
C GLY A 457 -0.74 1.58 -6.81
N TYR A 458 -1.90 1.52 -7.47
CA TYR A 458 -3.18 1.20 -6.80
C TYR A 458 -3.20 -0.21 -6.22
N GLU A 459 -2.81 -1.22 -7.01
CA GLU A 459 -2.81 -2.62 -6.59
C GLU A 459 -1.93 -2.86 -5.35
N PHE A 460 -0.74 -2.26 -5.36
CA PHE A 460 0.15 -2.33 -4.21
C PHE A 460 -0.38 -1.55 -2.99
N ASN A 461 -1.19 -0.50 -3.16
CA ASN A 461 -1.71 0.26 -2.02
C ASN A 461 -3.07 -0.26 -1.51
N GLU A 462 -3.82 -0.95 -2.35
CA GLU A 462 -5.18 -1.41 -2.10
C GLU A 462 -5.28 -2.92 -2.40
N PRO A 463 -4.82 -3.78 -1.47
CA PRO A 463 -4.79 -5.23 -1.66
C PRO A 463 -6.20 -5.82 -1.82
N LEU A 464 -6.29 -7.05 -2.34
CA LEU A 464 -7.56 -7.78 -2.40
C LEU A 464 -8.14 -7.96 -0.99
N LEU A 465 -9.46 -7.79 -0.88
CA LEU A 465 -10.17 -7.97 0.38
C LEU A 465 -10.68 -9.41 0.45
N VAL A 466 -10.23 -10.15 1.46
CA VAL A 466 -10.59 -11.57 1.60
C VAL A 466 -11.50 -11.77 2.82
N ARG A 467 -12.58 -12.53 2.66
CA ARG A 467 -13.54 -12.85 3.73
C ARG A 467 -13.88 -14.33 3.70
N LYS A 468 -14.02 -14.93 4.89
CA LYS A 468 -14.62 -16.26 5.02
C LYS A 468 -16.14 -16.11 5.00
N ALA A 469 -16.83 -17.10 4.46
CA ALA A 469 -18.28 -17.18 4.49
C ALA A 469 -18.73 -18.57 4.96
N GLU A 470 -19.99 -18.68 5.39
CA GLU A 470 -20.64 -19.98 5.55
C GLU A 470 -21.09 -20.50 4.18
N ALA A 471 -21.20 -21.82 4.04
CA ALA A 471 -21.70 -22.43 2.81
C ALA A 471 -23.23 -22.34 2.75
N HIS A 472 -23.76 -21.64 1.76
CA HIS A 472 -25.19 -21.50 1.51
C HIS A 472 -25.47 -21.26 0.03
N ALA A 473 -26.70 -21.55 -0.40
CA ALA A 473 -27.17 -21.09 -1.71
C ALA A 473 -27.32 -19.57 -1.69
N GLY A 474 -27.13 -18.93 -2.85
CA GLY A 474 -27.28 -17.50 -3.02
C GLY A 474 -27.80 -17.16 -4.41
N VAL A 475 -28.33 -15.95 -4.57
CA VAL A 475 -28.86 -15.45 -5.86
C VAL A 475 -27.76 -14.89 -6.75
N LEU A 476 -26.61 -14.51 -6.17
CA LEU A 476 -25.47 -14.00 -6.92
C LEU A 476 -24.50 -15.14 -7.27
N ARG A 477 -23.99 -15.09 -8.50
CA ARG A 477 -23.03 -16.08 -9.04
C ARG A 477 -21.70 -16.06 -8.28
N LYS A 478 -20.97 -17.18 -8.32
CA LYS A 478 -19.66 -17.38 -7.67
C LYS A 478 -18.53 -16.45 -8.13
N ARG A 479 -18.63 -15.89 -9.34
CA ARG A 479 -17.68 -14.90 -9.89
C ARG A 479 -18.48 -13.79 -10.56
N TRP A 480 -18.40 -12.56 -10.05
CA TRP A 480 -19.18 -11.43 -10.58
C TRP A 480 -18.40 -10.12 -10.47
N GLY A 481 -18.48 -9.24 -11.47
CA GLY A 481 -17.98 -7.88 -11.40
C GLY A 481 -19.03 -6.88 -11.87
N LEU A 482 -18.97 -5.66 -11.34
CA LEU A 482 -19.92 -4.60 -11.64
C LEU A 482 -19.60 -3.90 -12.97
N LEU A 483 -18.33 -3.81 -13.35
CA LEU A 483 -17.85 -2.85 -14.33
C LEU A 483 -16.99 -3.47 -15.44
N GLU A 484 -17.19 -3.01 -16.67
CA GLU A 484 -16.29 -3.22 -17.80
C GLU A 484 -15.90 -1.85 -18.40
N LEU A 485 -14.61 -1.56 -18.45
CA LEU A 485 -14.05 -0.37 -19.11
C LEU A 485 -13.31 -0.80 -20.38
N SER A 486 -13.64 -0.16 -21.50
CA SER A 486 -13.03 -0.48 -22.81
C SER A 486 -11.57 -0.04 -22.98
N GLN A 487 -11.07 0.86 -22.11
CA GLN A 487 -9.72 1.42 -22.23
C GLN A 487 -8.96 1.33 -20.91
N ALA A 488 -7.73 0.81 -20.95
CA ALA A 488 -6.98 0.46 -19.75
C ALA A 488 -6.38 1.65 -18.99
N ASN A 489 -6.16 2.76 -19.68
CA ASN A 489 -5.65 4.00 -19.10
C ASN A 489 -6.68 4.81 -18.30
N VAL A 490 -7.91 4.31 -18.18
CA VAL A 490 -8.94 4.93 -17.34
C VAL A 490 -8.99 4.24 -15.98
N VAL A 491 -8.93 5.05 -14.92
CA VAL A 491 -8.93 4.60 -13.53
C VAL A 491 -10.21 5.08 -12.85
N VAL A 492 -10.87 4.16 -12.13
CA VAL A 492 -11.99 4.49 -11.24
C VAL A 492 -11.42 4.97 -9.91
N SER A 493 -11.72 6.20 -9.53
CA SER A 493 -11.25 6.78 -8.27
C SER A 493 -12.34 6.86 -7.19
N ALA A 494 -13.61 6.74 -7.57
CA ALA A 494 -14.72 6.70 -6.61
C ALA A 494 -15.92 5.94 -7.17
N LEU A 495 -16.51 5.10 -6.33
CA LEU A 495 -17.87 4.59 -6.47
C LEU A 495 -18.54 4.75 -5.09
N LYS A 496 -19.54 5.62 -5.01
CA LYS A 496 -20.24 5.87 -3.74
C LYS A 496 -21.71 6.18 -3.95
N VAL A 497 -22.48 6.15 -2.86
CA VAL A 497 -23.83 6.72 -2.85
C VAL A 497 -23.72 8.25 -2.85
N GLY A 498 -24.46 8.90 -3.74
CA GLY A 498 -24.58 10.35 -3.86
C GLY A 498 -25.89 10.88 -3.30
N ALA A 499 -26.15 12.16 -3.57
CA ALA A 499 -27.41 12.80 -3.23
C ALA A 499 -28.62 12.03 -3.79
N GLU A 500 -29.73 12.07 -3.04
CA GLU A 500 -31.01 11.48 -3.43
C GLU A 500 -30.97 9.99 -3.81
N GLY A 501 -29.93 9.24 -3.40
CA GLY A 501 -29.76 7.82 -3.71
C GLY A 501 -29.19 7.52 -5.10
N ALA A 502 -28.59 8.52 -5.78
CA ALA A 502 -27.80 8.27 -6.97
C ALA A 502 -26.52 7.49 -6.64
N THR A 503 -25.94 6.83 -7.63
CA THR A 503 -24.59 6.25 -7.55
C THR A 503 -23.62 7.21 -8.22
N VAL A 504 -22.69 7.76 -7.45
CA VAL A 504 -21.62 8.63 -7.95
C VAL A 504 -20.44 7.78 -8.36
N PHE A 505 -20.05 7.91 -9.61
CA PHE A 505 -18.97 7.18 -10.24
C PHE A 505 -17.94 8.18 -10.81
N ARG A 506 -16.69 8.11 -10.38
CA ARG A 506 -15.64 9.03 -10.81
C ARG A 506 -14.52 8.27 -11.49
N VAL A 507 -14.14 8.76 -12.66
CA VAL A 507 -13.04 8.23 -13.46
C VAL A 507 -12.07 9.33 -13.83
N TYR A 508 -10.84 8.95 -14.12
CA TYR A 508 -9.86 9.83 -14.73
C TYR A 508 -8.95 9.09 -15.71
N GLU A 509 -8.38 9.82 -16.66
CA GLU A 509 -7.38 9.33 -17.59
C GLU A 509 -5.98 9.41 -16.93
N ALA A 510 -5.27 8.29 -16.80
CA ALA A 510 -4.08 8.19 -15.96
C ALA A 510 -2.74 8.24 -16.72
N ALA A 511 -2.74 8.08 -18.04
CA ALA A 511 -1.54 7.96 -18.86
C ALA A 511 -1.14 9.26 -19.59
N GLY A 512 -1.96 10.30 -19.53
CA GLY A 512 -1.78 11.51 -20.35
C GLY A 512 -2.07 11.27 -21.83
N LYS A 513 -2.82 10.21 -22.15
CA LYS A 513 -3.26 9.84 -23.51
C LYS A 513 -4.79 9.83 -23.49
N GLY A 514 -5.45 10.82 -24.10
CA GLY A 514 -6.91 10.94 -24.03
C GLY A 514 -7.64 9.65 -24.44
N ALA A 515 -8.77 9.37 -23.80
CA ALA A 515 -9.62 8.20 -24.04
C ALA A 515 -10.89 8.60 -24.79
N ALA A 516 -10.81 8.69 -26.12
CA ALA A 516 -11.96 8.98 -26.97
C ALA A 516 -12.86 7.74 -27.11
N GLY A 517 -14.17 7.91 -27.01
CA GLY A 517 -15.17 6.85 -27.13
C GLY A 517 -15.08 5.79 -26.01
N LEU A 518 -14.68 6.19 -24.80
CA LEU A 518 -14.66 5.30 -23.64
C LEU A 518 -16.07 4.74 -23.40
N GLN A 519 -16.20 3.42 -23.54
CA GLN A 519 -17.37 2.66 -23.09
C GLN A 519 -17.20 2.27 -21.62
N ILE A 520 -18.21 2.62 -20.83
CA ILE A 520 -18.40 2.25 -19.43
C ILE A 520 -19.64 1.37 -19.37
N LYS A 521 -19.45 0.05 -19.27
CA LYS A 521 -20.55 -0.91 -19.21
C LYS A 521 -20.73 -1.42 -17.80
N LEU A 522 -21.97 -1.40 -17.31
CA LEU A 522 -22.34 -1.88 -15.99
C LEU A 522 -23.10 -3.21 -16.09
N ASN A 523 -22.77 -4.15 -15.21
CA ASN A 523 -23.53 -5.39 -14.99
C ASN A 523 -24.69 -5.17 -14.00
N ALA A 524 -25.38 -4.04 -14.17
CA ALA A 524 -26.56 -3.62 -13.44
C ALA A 524 -27.45 -2.80 -14.38
N GLU A 525 -28.78 -2.81 -14.17
CA GLU A 525 -29.68 -1.99 -14.99
C GLU A 525 -29.48 -0.51 -14.69
N VAL A 526 -29.14 0.28 -15.71
CA VAL A 526 -28.91 1.73 -15.62
C VAL A 526 -30.13 2.46 -16.16
N GLU A 527 -30.89 3.14 -15.29
CA GLU A 527 -32.10 3.87 -15.66
C GLU A 527 -31.78 5.25 -16.25
N SER A 528 -30.74 5.90 -15.73
CA SER A 528 -30.26 7.19 -16.25
C SER A 528 -28.83 7.45 -15.81
N ALA A 529 -28.15 8.28 -16.59
CA ALA A 529 -26.81 8.75 -16.33
C ALA A 529 -26.72 10.26 -16.59
N ALA A 530 -25.92 10.95 -15.80
CA ALA A 530 -25.62 12.37 -15.98
C ALA A 530 -24.16 12.66 -15.64
N ILE A 531 -23.56 13.64 -16.32
CA ILE A 531 -22.30 14.26 -15.90
C ILE A 531 -22.62 15.18 -14.73
N ILE A 532 -21.80 15.09 -13.69
CA ILE A 532 -21.87 15.96 -12.52
C ILE A 532 -20.48 16.55 -12.22
N ASN A 533 -20.43 17.69 -11.54
CA ASN A 533 -19.19 18.26 -11.05
C ASN A 533 -18.71 17.54 -9.75
N LEU A 534 -17.59 17.97 -9.17
CA LEU A 534 -17.00 17.34 -7.99
C LEU A 534 -17.89 17.43 -6.73
N VAL A 535 -18.78 18.43 -6.65
CA VAL A 535 -19.74 18.65 -5.56
C VAL A 535 -21.15 18.11 -5.88
N GLU A 536 -21.25 17.31 -6.95
CA GLU A 536 -22.46 16.58 -7.39
C GLU A 536 -23.55 17.43 -8.07
N ASP A 537 -23.24 18.67 -8.50
CA ASP A 537 -24.19 19.43 -9.33
C ASP A 537 -24.22 18.88 -10.76
N VAL A 538 -25.42 18.79 -11.34
CA VAL A 538 -25.65 18.24 -12.67
C VAL A 538 -25.21 19.20 -13.77
N ASP A 539 -24.41 18.68 -14.71
CA ASP A 539 -23.82 19.41 -15.84
C ASP A 539 -24.33 18.90 -17.21
N GLY A 540 -24.99 17.74 -17.27
CA GLY A 540 -25.64 17.26 -18.48
C GLY A 540 -26.11 15.82 -18.41
N SER A 541 -27.16 15.46 -19.16
CA SER A 541 -27.62 14.07 -19.29
C SER A 541 -26.74 13.27 -20.25
N LEU A 542 -26.57 11.99 -19.98
CA LEU A 542 -25.90 11.04 -20.86
C LEU A 542 -26.91 10.02 -21.38
N GLU A 543 -26.72 9.61 -22.63
CA GLU A 543 -27.46 8.49 -23.20
C GLU A 543 -26.97 7.17 -22.59
N VAL A 544 -27.91 6.26 -22.36
CA VAL A 544 -27.67 4.93 -21.84
C VAL A 544 -28.21 3.94 -22.85
N GLU A 545 -27.33 3.09 -23.37
CA GLU A 545 -27.68 2.02 -24.32
C GLU A 545 -27.14 0.70 -23.77
N ASP A 546 -28.01 -0.30 -23.58
CA ASP A 546 -27.62 -1.64 -23.07
C ASP A 546 -26.77 -1.60 -21.78
N ASN A 547 -27.14 -0.72 -20.84
CA ASN A 547 -26.39 -0.46 -19.59
C ASN A 547 -24.95 0.02 -19.81
N SER A 548 -24.66 0.56 -20.99
CA SER A 548 -23.41 1.19 -21.39
C SER A 548 -23.59 2.70 -21.50
N ILE A 549 -22.53 3.41 -21.14
CA ILE A 549 -22.41 4.86 -21.25
C ILE A 549 -21.13 5.15 -22.03
N GLN A 550 -21.23 6.01 -23.03
CA GLN A 550 -20.08 6.48 -23.79
C GLN A 550 -19.69 7.90 -23.37
N ILE A 551 -18.42 8.11 -23.04
CA ILE A 551 -17.84 9.43 -22.80
C ILE A 551 -16.46 9.55 -23.45
N ASP A 552 -16.00 10.78 -23.64
CA ASP A 552 -14.60 11.06 -23.96
C ASP A 552 -13.85 11.54 -22.72
N LEU A 553 -12.55 11.27 -22.62
CA LEU A 553 -11.65 11.90 -21.65
C LEU A 553 -10.45 12.52 -22.38
N ALA A 554 -10.16 13.80 -22.11
CA ALA A 554 -8.90 14.42 -22.48
C ALA A 554 -7.75 13.87 -21.60
N PRO A 555 -6.47 14.05 -22.01
CA PRO A 555 -5.33 13.69 -21.17
C PRO A 555 -5.45 14.22 -19.74
N PHE A 556 -5.33 13.34 -18.74
CA PHE A 556 -5.48 13.65 -17.31
C PHE A 556 -6.83 14.27 -16.89
N GLU A 557 -7.88 14.16 -17.72
CA GLU A 557 -9.20 14.65 -17.38
C GLU A 557 -9.85 13.79 -16.30
N ILE A 558 -10.56 14.44 -15.36
CA ILE A 558 -11.41 13.80 -14.36
C ILE A 558 -12.86 14.03 -14.76
N LYS A 559 -13.66 12.97 -14.84
CA LYS A 559 -15.12 13.06 -14.99
C LYS A 559 -15.84 12.35 -13.86
N THR A 560 -16.94 12.96 -13.42
CA THR A 560 -17.82 12.39 -12.41
C THR A 560 -19.20 12.21 -13.02
N LEU A 561 -19.77 11.03 -12.82
CA LEU A 561 -21.09 10.64 -13.32
C LEU A 561 -22.01 10.37 -12.12
N ALA A 562 -23.28 10.76 -12.25
CA ALA A 562 -24.36 10.28 -11.40
C ALA A 562 -25.18 9.25 -12.16
N LEU A 563 -25.30 8.05 -11.61
CA LEU A 563 -26.04 6.92 -12.18
C LEU A 563 -27.26 6.59 -11.32
N ARG A 564 -28.41 6.37 -11.94
CA ARG A 564 -29.56 5.74 -11.30
C ARG A 564 -29.59 4.29 -11.71
N LEU A 565 -29.36 3.39 -10.76
CA LEU A 565 -29.39 1.95 -10.99
C LEU A 565 -30.74 1.41 -10.55
N ARG A 566 -31.39 0.58 -11.37
CA ARG A 566 -32.58 -0.13 -10.92
C ARG A 566 -32.15 -1.22 -9.94
N VAL A 567 -32.67 -1.15 -8.73
CA VAL A 567 -32.55 -2.24 -7.77
C VAL A 567 -33.66 -3.22 -8.09
N GLU A 568 -33.34 -4.40 -8.63
CA GLU A 568 -34.31 -5.48 -8.68
C GLU A 568 -34.70 -5.84 -7.24
N THR A 569 -35.92 -5.46 -6.86
CA THR A 569 -36.56 -6.01 -5.66
C THR A 569 -36.83 -7.48 -5.94
N ALA A 570 -36.00 -8.35 -5.36
CA ALA A 570 -36.23 -9.79 -5.33
C ALA A 570 -37.58 -10.14 -4.68
#